data_AF-K1UT91-F1
#
_entry.id   AF-K1UT91-F1
#
_cell.length_a   1.000
_cell.length_b   1.000
_cell.length_c   1.000
_cell.angle_alpha   90.00
_cell.angle_beta   90.00
_cell.angle_gamma   90.00
#
_symmetry.space_group_name_H-M   'P 1'
#
loop_
_entity.id
_entity.type
_entity.pdbx_description
1 polymer ?
#
loop_
_entity_poly.entity_id
_entity_poly.type
_entity_poly.pdbx_seq_one_letter_code
_entity_poly.pdbx_strand_id
1 'polypeptide(L)'
;MLRDFFGFDVTNQDLALIGQFSENKYNKVNCGIMDQFAIAMGKKDNAIFLDTATLEYEYAPIHLENAKIVIACSNKKRGLGDSKYNERRSECETALAELQQVVKIKTLGDLDEETFEKFKAIIKSDVRRKRAKHAVYENQRTIRAVEALKNNDVKLFGELMNASHVSLRDY
;
A
#
# COMPACT_ATOMS: atom_id res chain seq x y z
N MET A 1 -20.30 15.22 -9.22
CA MET A 1 -20.72 16.02 -10.39
C MET A 1 -21.27 15.14 -11.50
N LEU A 2 -20.46 14.39 -12.27
CA LEU A 2 -20.98 13.58 -13.39
C LEU A 2 -22.04 12.56 -12.96
N ARG A 3 -21.78 11.81 -11.87
CA ARG A 3 -22.76 10.90 -11.26
C ARG A 3 -24.08 11.60 -10.96
N ASP A 4 -24.01 12.77 -10.33
CA ASP A 4 -25.19 13.51 -9.85
C ASP A 4 -25.97 14.16 -11.01
N PHE A 5 -25.29 14.58 -12.07
CA PHE A 5 -25.92 15.17 -13.25
C PHE A 5 -26.58 14.13 -14.17
N PHE A 6 -25.94 12.97 -14.36
CA PHE A 6 -26.38 11.97 -15.33
C PHE A 6 -27.07 10.76 -14.69
N GLY A 7 -27.14 10.69 -13.35
CA GLY A 7 -27.83 9.62 -12.64
C GLY A 7 -27.18 8.25 -12.78
N PHE A 8 -25.85 8.18 -12.96
CA PHE A 8 -25.15 6.90 -13.05
C PHE A 8 -25.22 6.15 -11.72
N ASP A 9 -25.59 4.87 -11.79
CA ASP A 9 -25.55 3.97 -10.65
C ASP A 9 -24.11 3.46 -10.44
N VAL A 10 -23.32 4.24 -9.71
CA VAL A 10 -21.92 3.92 -9.40
C VAL A 10 -21.62 4.19 -7.92
N THR A 11 -20.99 3.20 -7.29
CA THR A 11 -20.52 3.29 -5.91
C THR A 11 -19.25 4.14 -5.81
N ASN A 12 -18.87 4.53 -4.59
CA ASN A 12 -17.58 5.22 -4.40
C ASN A 12 -16.38 4.30 -4.71
N GLN A 13 -16.51 2.99 -4.54
CA GLN A 13 -15.48 2.03 -4.97
C GLN A 13 -15.35 2.01 -6.50
N ASP A 14 -16.47 2.04 -7.23
CA ASP A 14 -16.45 2.15 -8.70
C ASP A 14 -15.77 3.44 -9.15
N LEU A 15 -16.05 4.56 -8.47
CA LEU A 15 -15.40 5.84 -8.76
C LEU A 15 -13.88 5.78 -8.55
N ALA A 16 -13.41 5.11 -7.49
CA ALA A 16 -11.99 4.90 -7.26
C ALA A 16 -11.35 4.07 -8.40
N LEU A 17 -12.00 2.98 -8.82
CA LEU A 17 -11.53 2.12 -9.92
C LEU A 17 -11.53 2.85 -11.27
N ILE A 18 -12.56 3.65 -11.56
CA ILE A 18 -12.64 4.48 -12.76
C ILE A 18 -11.52 5.53 -12.75
N GLY A 19 -11.26 6.17 -11.61
CA GLY A 19 -10.16 7.12 -11.44
C GLY A 19 -8.80 6.47 -11.71
N GLN A 20 -8.56 5.31 -11.11
CA GLN A 20 -7.33 4.54 -11.31
C GLN A 20 -7.17 4.10 -12.78
N PHE A 21 -8.27 3.65 -13.41
CA PHE A 21 -8.28 3.27 -14.82
C PHE A 21 -7.89 4.46 -15.71
N SER A 22 -8.47 5.64 -15.44
CA SER A 22 -8.14 6.88 -16.15
C SER A 22 -6.65 7.21 -16.02
N GLU A 23 -6.09 7.13 -14.81
CA GLU A 23 -4.67 7.44 -14.59
C GLU A 23 -3.74 6.46 -15.32
N ASN A 24 -4.04 5.16 -15.24
CA ASN A 24 -3.26 4.12 -15.91
C ASN A 24 -3.38 4.16 -17.44
N LYS A 25 -4.58 4.40 -17.99
CA LYS A 25 -4.86 4.24 -19.44
C LYS A 25 -4.84 5.55 -20.21
N TYR A 26 -5.31 6.63 -19.61
CA TYR A 26 -5.37 7.94 -20.26
C TYR A 26 -4.11 8.75 -19.96
N ASN A 27 -3.76 8.90 -18.67
CA ASN A 27 -2.56 9.64 -18.28
C ASN A 27 -1.26 8.84 -18.47
N LYS A 28 -1.37 7.51 -18.66
CA LYS A 28 -0.25 6.57 -18.83
C LYS A 28 0.71 6.53 -17.63
N VAL A 29 0.19 6.84 -16.43
CA VAL A 29 0.92 6.75 -15.18
C VAL A 29 0.47 5.49 -14.47
N ASN A 30 1.37 4.52 -14.33
CA ASN A 30 1.05 3.28 -13.61
C ASN A 30 0.96 3.55 -12.11
N CYS A 31 -0.21 3.37 -11.52
CA CYS A 31 -0.44 3.57 -10.08
C CYS A 31 -1.25 2.42 -9.45
N GLY A 32 -1.13 2.29 -8.13
CA GLY A 32 -2.05 1.49 -7.32
C GLY A 32 -3.42 2.16 -7.18
N ILE A 33 -4.33 1.54 -6.43
CA ILE A 33 -5.70 2.05 -6.19
C ILE A 33 -5.78 3.02 -4.99
N MET A 34 -4.72 3.07 -4.17
CA MET A 34 -4.73 3.68 -2.84
C MET A 34 -5.15 5.16 -2.86
N ASP A 35 -4.61 5.97 -3.78
CA ASP A 35 -4.87 7.41 -3.83
C ASP A 35 -6.34 7.69 -4.18
N GLN A 36 -6.85 7.03 -5.23
CA GLN A 36 -8.22 7.20 -5.67
C GLN A 36 -9.21 6.62 -4.65
N PHE A 37 -8.85 5.51 -3.98
CA PHE A 37 -9.66 4.93 -2.92
C PHE A 37 -9.74 5.84 -1.70
N ALA A 38 -8.61 6.40 -1.23
CA ALA A 38 -8.59 7.32 -0.10
C ALA A 38 -9.42 8.59 -0.36
N ILE A 39 -9.39 9.11 -1.59
CA ILE A 39 -10.20 10.27 -1.99
C ILE A 39 -11.69 9.92 -2.02
N ALA A 40 -12.06 8.79 -2.65
CA ALA A 40 -13.46 8.42 -2.84
C ALA A 40 -14.13 7.92 -1.55
N MET A 41 -13.37 7.27 -0.66
CA MET A 41 -13.85 6.61 0.55
C MET A 41 -13.51 7.38 1.83
N GLY A 42 -12.97 8.60 1.72
CA GLY A 42 -12.57 9.40 2.87
C GLY A 42 -13.71 9.61 3.87
N LYS A 43 -13.43 9.37 5.15
CA LYS A 43 -14.36 9.57 6.26
C LYS A 43 -13.69 10.40 7.35
N LYS A 44 -14.40 11.41 7.84
CA LYS A 44 -13.91 12.30 8.90
C LYS A 44 -13.41 11.49 10.11
N ASP A 45 -12.27 11.88 10.66
CA ASP A 45 -11.63 11.30 11.86
C ASP A 45 -11.28 9.79 11.74
N ASN A 46 -11.16 9.25 10.52
CA ASN A 46 -10.85 7.85 10.26
C ASN A 46 -9.74 7.70 9.21
N ALA A 47 -8.87 6.71 9.42
CA ALA A 47 -8.04 6.11 8.39
C ALA A 47 -8.81 4.97 7.71
N ILE A 48 -8.31 4.52 6.57
CA ILE A 48 -8.86 3.40 5.81
C ILE A 48 -7.81 2.30 5.81
N PHE A 49 -8.15 1.13 6.35
CA PHE A 49 -7.39 -0.08 6.14
C PHE A 49 -8.00 -0.83 4.96
N LEU A 50 -7.24 -0.93 3.87
CA LEU A 50 -7.70 -1.46 2.59
C LEU A 50 -6.86 -2.69 2.22
N ASP A 51 -7.52 -3.83 2.01
CA ASP A 51 -6.93 -4.93 1.29
C ASP A 51 -6.99 -4.65 -0.21
N THR A 52 -5.85 -4.32 -0.79
CA THR A 52 -5.74 -4.00 -2.22
C THR A 52 -5.92 -5.20 -3.15
N ALA A 53 -5.89 -6.43 -2.64
CA ALA A 53 -6.12 -7.64 -3.43
C ALA A 53 -7.61 -7.94 -3.61
N THR A 54 -8.44 -7.61 -2.60
CA THR A 54 -9.87 -7.93 -2.57
C THR A 54 -10.78 -6.69 -2.63
N LEU A 55 -10.23 -5.50 -2.38
CA LEU A 55 -10.94 -4.23 -2.15
C LEU A 55 -11.81 -4.21 -0.89
N GLU A 56 -11.70 -5.22 -0.03
CA GLU A 56 -12.27 -5.21 1.30
C GLU A 56 -11.58 -4.12 2.14
N TYR A 57 -12.36 -3.39 2.92
CA TYR A 57 -11.83 -2.29 3.71
C TYR A 57 -12.59 -2.13 5.02
N GLU A 58 -11.88 -1.56 5.99
CA GLU A 58 -12.46 -1.11 7.25
C GLU A 58 -11.96 0.30 7.59
N TYR A 59 -12.75 1.02 8.38
CA TYR A 59 -12.32 2.29 8.94
C TYR A 59 -11.61 2.05 10.28
N ALA A 60 -10.44 2.64 10.42
CA ALA A 60 -9.71 2.71 11.69
C ALA A 60 -9.83 4.13 12.25
N PRO A 61 -10.54 4.34 13.38
CA PRO A 61 -10.64 5.66 14.00
C PRO A 61 -9.26 6.24 14.34
N ILE A 62 -9.06 7.52 14.03
CA ILE A 62 -7.81 8.23 14.34
C ILE A 62 -8.01 8.99 15.64
N HIS A 63 -7.56 8.38 16.74
CA HIS A 63 -7.54 8.99 18.07
C HIS A 63 -6.10 9.28 18.49
N LEU A 64 -5.66 10.51 18.20
CA LEU A 64 -4.29 10.95 18.49
C LEU A 64 -4.27 11.81 19.75
N GLU A 65 -4.42 11.17 20.90
CA GLU A 65 -4.34 11.87 22.18
C GLU A 65 -2.95 12.51 22.33
N ASN A 66 -2.92 13.83 22.60
CA ASN A 66 -1.68 14.61 22.72
C ASN A 66 -0.75 14.57 21.49
N ALA A 67 -1.26 14.16 20.33
CA ALA A 67 -0.49 14.05 19.09
C ALA A 67 -1.23 14.67 17.90
N LYS A 68 -0.48 14.99 16.84
CA LYS A 68 -1.01 15.51 15.57
C LYS A 68 -0.23 14.91 14.40
N ILE A 69 -0.91 14.69 13.28
CA ILE A 69 -0.26 14.35 12.02
C ILE A 69 0.29 15.63 11.41
N VAL A 70 1.60 15.66 11.15
CA VAL A 70 2.27 16.78 10.48
C VAL A 70 2.75 16.30 9.12
N ILE A 71 2.35 17.01 8.07
CA ILE A 71 2.80 16.73 6.69
C ILE A 71 4.00 17.63 6.40
N ALA A 72 5.19 17.03 6.30
CA ALA A 72 6.42 17.74 5.94
C ALA A 72 6.71 17.60 4.43
N CYS A 73 6.56 18.69 3.67
CA CYS A 73 6.87 18.69 2.24
C CYS A 73 8.36 19.00 1.99
N SER A 74 9.09 18.05 1.39
CA SER A 74 10.51 18.23 1.05
C SER A 74 10.79 19.34 0.02
N ASN A 75 9.76 19.83 -0.68
CA ASN A 75 9.86 20.80 -1.78
C ASN A 75 10.81 20.39 -2.93
N LYS A 76 11.27 19.14 -2.96
CA LYS A 76 12.13 18.62 -4.04
C LYS A 76 11.31 18.50 -5.33
N LYS A 77 11.68 19.28 -6.34
CA LYS A 77 11.10 19.15 -7.69
C LYS A 77 11.50 17.80 -8.26
N ARG A 78 10.50 16.96 -8.56
CA ARG A 78 10.70 15.66 -9.22
C ARG A 78 10.66 15.85 -10.74
N GLY A 79 11.58 15.24 -11.47
CA GLY A 79 11.34 14.89 -12.87
C GLY A 79 10.37 13.70 -12.94
N LEU A 80 9.73 13.48 -14.09
CA LEU A 80 8.81 12.34 -14.33
C LEU A 80 9.49 11.02 -13.90
N GLY A 81 9.13 10.57 -12.70
CA GLY A 81 9.82 9.52 -11.94
C GLY A 81 9.31 8.11 -12.21
N ASP A 82 8.56 7.93 -13.30
CA ASP A 82 7.81 6.70 -13.59
C ASP A 82 8.72 5.49 -13.83
N SER A 83 9.97 5.70 -14.25
CA SER A 83 10.89 4.59 -14.53
C SER A 83 11.23 3.77 -13.28
N LYS A 84 11.55 4.43 -12.15
CA LYS A 84 11.91 3.74 -10.90
C LYS A 84 10.72 3.09 -10.22
N TYR A 85 9.53 3.64 -10.37
CA TYR A 85 8.32 2.99 -9.87
C TYR A 85 8.02 1.70 -10.65
N ASN A 86 8.03 1.77 -11.98
CA ASN A 86 7.79 0.60 -12.83
C ASN A 86 8.84 -0.50 -12.65
N GLU A 87 10.11 -0.12 -12.45
CA GLU A 87 11.20 -1.05 -12.11
C GLU A 87 10.87 -1.83 -10.83
N ARG A 88 10.51 -1.13 -9.74
CA ARG A 88 10.14 -1.77 -8.46
C ARG A 88 8.94 -2.69 -8.60
N ARG A 89 7.92 -2.29 -9.37
CA ARG A 89 6.74 -3.11 -9.62
C ARG A 89 7.14 -4.42 -10.31
N SER A 90 7.92 -4.35 -11.38
CA SER A 90 8.39 -5.53 -12.12
C SER A 90 9.28 -6.44 -11.27
N GLU A 91 10.13 -5.86 -10.40
CA GLU A 91 10.95 -6.60 -9.44
C GLU A 91 10.08 -7.43 -8.47
N CYS A 92 9.00 -6.84 -7.94
CA CYS A 92 8.05 -7.52 -7.07
C CYS A 92 7.24 -8.60 -7.81
N GLU A 93 6.75 -8.32 -9.02
CA GLU A 93 6.00 -9.29 -9.84
C GLU A 93 6.86 -10.52 -10.18
N THR A 94 8.14 -10.31 -10.50
CA THR A 94 9.08 -11.39 -10.75
C THR A 94 9.36 -12.20 -9.47
N ALA A 95 9.56 -11.54 -8.34
CA ALA A 95 9.79 -12.20 -7.06
C ALA A 95 8.59 -13.05 -6.61
N LEU A 96 7.37 -12.54 -6.84
CA LEU A 96 6.13 -13.27 -6.61
C LEU A 96 6.08 -14.55 -7.45
N ALA A 97 6.38 -14.45 -8.75
CA ALA A 97 6.39 -15.61 -9.64
C ALA A 97 7.45 -16.65 -9.23
N GLU A 98 8.62 -16.24 -8.72
CA GLU A 98 9.64 -17.13 -8.16
C GLU A 98 9.14 -17.84 -6.90
N LEU A 99 8.46 -17.12 -5.98
CA LEU A 99 7.89 -17.69 -4.76
C LEU A 99 6.72 -18.64 -5.03
N GLN A 100 5.89 -18.36 -6.05
CA GLN A 100 4.75 -19.19 -6.43
C GLN A 100 5.13 -20.60 -6.90
N GLN A 101 6.39 -20.84 -7.22
CA GLN A 101 6.90 -22.19 -7.55
C GLN A 101 6.94 -23.11 -6.33
N VAL A 102 7.01 -22.54 -5.12
CA VAL A 102 7.21 -23.29 -3.87
C VAL A 102 6.18 -22.98 -2.79
N VAL A 103 5.44 -21.87 -2.89
CA VAL A 103 4.37 -21.48 -1.95
C VAL A 103 3.09 -21.15 -2.72
N LYS A 104 1.94 -21.60 -2.22
CA LYS A 104 0.63 -21.30 -2.81
C LYS A 104 0.11 -19.94 -2.34
N ILE A 105 0.49 -18.87 -3.05
CA ILE A 105 0.06 -17.49 -2.79
C ILE A 105 -0.45 -16.81 -4.07
N LYS A 106 -1.38 -15.87 -3.93
CA LYS A 106 -1.85 -14.98 -5.00
C LYS A 106 -1.04 -13.69 -5.05
N THR A 107 -0.70 -13.14 -3.88
CA THR A 107 0.07 -11.90 -3.76
C THR A 107 1.21 -12.05 -2.75
N LEU A 108 2.17 -11.12 -2.75
CA LEU A 108 3.20 -11.09 -1.71
C LEU A 108 2.61 -10.77 -0.33
N GLY A 109 1.46 -10.08 -0.26
CA GLY A 109 0.78 -9.77 1.00
C GLY A 109 0.22 -11.00 1.71
N ASP A 110 0.02 -12.11 1.00
CA ASP A 110 -0.47 -13.37 1.55
C ASP A 110 0.56 -14.07 2.45
N LEU A 111 1.82 -13.64 2.41
CA LEU A 111 2.90 -14.20 3.22
C LEU A 111 3.01 -13.51 4.58
N ASP A 112 3.30 -14.29 5.61
CA ASP A 112 3.87 -13.79 6.86
C ASP A 112 5.41 -13.71 6.77
N GLU A 113 6.03 -13.07 7.77
CA GLU A 113 7.48 -12.86 7.82
C GLU A 113 8.25 -14.19 7.90
N GLU A 114 7.73 -15.17 8.64
CA GLU A 114 8.38 -16.47 8.86
C GLU A 114 8.43 -17.29 7.56
N THR A 115 7.30 -17.39 6.87
CA THR A 115 7.16 -18.09 5.59
C THR A 115 8.03 -17.42 4.54
N PHE A 116 8.06 -16.09 4.48
CA PHE A 116 8.98 -15.40 3.57
C PHE A 116 10.44 -15.73 3.89
N GLU A 117 10.86 -15.66 5.16
CA GLU A 117 12.25 -15.97 5.54
C GLU A 117 12.66 -17.41 5.22
N LYS A 118 11.73 -18.36 5.32
CA LYS A 118 11.91 -19.77 4.95
C LYS A 118 12.15 -19.95 3.45
N PHE A 119 11.43 -19.23 2.59
CA PHE A 119 11.45 -19.45 1.14
C PHE A 119 12.23 -18.39 0.33
N LYS A 120 12.66 -17.29 0.94
CA LYS A 120 13.34 -16.16 0.25
C LYS A 120 14.54 -16.57 -0.61
N ALA A 121 15.19 -17.70 -0.30
CA ALA A 121 16.33 -18.21 -1.04
C ALA A 121 15.99 -18.60 -2.49
N ILE A 122 14.71 -18.85 -2.81
CA ILE A 122 14.26 -19.11 -4.19
C ILE A 122 14.44 -17.88 -5.10
N ILE A 123 14.32 -16.68 -4.53
CA ILE A 123 14.57 -15.41 -5.21
C ILE A 123 16.08 -15.22 -5.29
N LYS A 124 16.67 -15.56 -6.44
CA LYS A 124 18.14 -15.54 -6.62
C LYS A 124 18.73 -14.13 -6.63
N SER A 125 17.97 -13.15 -7.08
CA SER A 125 18.41 -11.75 -7.12
C SER A 125 18.29 -11.11 -5.73
N ASP A 126 19.40 -10.59 -5.20
CA ASP A 126 19.39 -9.87 -3.93
C ASP A 126 18.49 -8.62 -3.97
N VAL A 127 18.43 -7.93 -5.11
CA VAL A 127 17.56 -6.76 -5.28
C VAL A 127 16.10 -7.16 -5.17
N ARG A 128 15.65 -8.16 -5.95
CA ARG A 128 14.27 -8.66 -5.88
C ARG A 128 13.93 -9.20 -4.49
N ARG A 129 14.87 -9.88 -3.84
CA ARG A 129 14.68 -10.41 -2.49
C ARG A 129 14.44 -9.27 -1.49
N LYS A 130 15.16 -8.15 -1.60
CA LYS A 130 14.92 -6.95 -0.79
C LYS A 130 13.54 -6.34 -1.07
N ARG A 131 13.14 -6.19 -2.35
CA ARG A 131 11.82 -5.66 -2.71
C ARG A 131 10.67 -6.52 -2.18
N ALA A 132 10.77 -7.84 -2.35
CA ALA A 132 9.77 -8.77 -1.85
C ALA A 132 9.72 -8.76 -0.32
N LYS A 133 10.90 -8.71 0.34
CA LYS A 133 10.98 -8.57 1.80
C LYS A 133 10.26 -7.32 2.27
N HIS A 134 10.53 -6.17 1.64
CA HIS A 134 9.82 -4.93 1.93
C HIS A 134 8.31 -5.09 1.79
N ALA A 135 7.83 -5.62 0.66
CA ALA A 135 6.40 -5.80 0.41
C ALA A 135 5.71 -6.69 1.46
N VAL A 136 6.31 -7.84 1.80
CA VAL A 136 5.77 -8.76 2.83
C VAL A 136 5.77 -8.08 4.21
N TYR A 137 6.91 -7.54 4.61
CA TYR A 137 7.08 -6.98 5.95
C TYR A 137 6.22 -5.74 6.15
N GLU A 138 6.05 -4.93 5.12
CA GLU A 138 5.23 -3.72 5.18
C GLU A 138 3.74 -4.05 5.27
N ASN A 139 3.28 -5.12 4.60
CA ASN A 139 1.91 -5.61 4.76
C ASN A 139 1.65 -6.03 6.23
N GLN A 140 2.53 -6.86 6.80
CA GLN A 140 2.42 -7.30 8.20
C GLN A 140 2.59 -6.16 9.20
N ARG A 141 3.42 -5.16 8.89
CA ARG A 141 3.57 -3.94 9.69
C ARG A 141 2.29 -3.09 9.67
N THR A 142 1.63 -3.00 8.53
CA THR A 142 0.39 -2.24 8.37
C THR A 142 -0.74 -2.85 9.19
N ILE A 143 -0.89 -4.18 9.19
CA ILE A 143 -1.85 -4.90 10.05
C ILE A 143 -1.62 -4.53 11.53
N ARG A 144 -0.38 -4.66 12.01
CA ARG A 144 -0.01 -4.28 13.39
C ARG A 144 -0.24 -2.79 13.68
N ALA A 145 -0.02 -1.92 12.70
CA ALA A 145 -0.23 -0.48 12.86
C ALA A 145 -1.73 -0.13 13.01
N VAL A 146 -2.60 -0.83 12.29
CA VAL A 146 -4.05 -0.67 12.42
C VAL A 146 -4.53 -1.17 13.78
N GLU A 147 -4.00 -2.29 14.27
CA GLU A 147 -4.27 -2.78 15.63
C GLU A 147 -3.82 -1.76 16.69
N ALA A 148 -2.62 -1.17 16.55
CA ALA A 148 -2.13 -0.13 17.44
C ALA A 148 -3.06 1.09 17.45
N LEU A 149 -3.54 1.55 16.29
CA LEU A 149 -4.51 2.65 16.20
C LEU A 149 -5.84 2.30 16.90
N LYS A 150 -6.39 1.11 16.66
CA LYS A 150 -7.63 0.64 17.28
C LYS A 150 -7.51 0.56 18.82
N ASN A 151 -6.32 0.29 19.32
CA ASN A 151 -6.01 0.23 20.75
C ASN A 151 -5.57 1.58 21.34
N ASN A 152 -5.61 2.67 20.57
CA ASN A 152 -5.09 3.99 20.95
C ASN A 152 -3.60 4.00 21.36
N ASP A 153 -2.81 3.02 20.91
CA ASP A 153 -1.37 2.97 21.14
C ASP A 153 -0.63 3.82 20.10
N VAL A 154 -0.72 5.13 20.27
CA VAL A 154 -0.09 6.13 19.39
C VAL A 154 1.43 5.97 19.38
N LYS A 155 2.02 5.50 20.48
CA LYS A 155 3.47 5.30 20.58
C LYS A 155 3.92 4.16 19.67
N LEU A 156 3.30 2.99 19.79
CA LEU A 156 3.61 1.85 18.92
C LEU A 156 3.31 2.18 17.46
N PHE A 157 2.21 2.88 17.17
CA PHE A 157 1.92 3.34 15.81
C PHE A 157 3.07 4.20 15.23
N GLY A 158 3.58 5.15 16.01
CA GLY A 158 4.74 5.96 15.62
C GLY A 158 6.03 5.16 15.44
N GLU A 159 6.29 4.17 16.29
CA GLU A 159 7.44 3.26 16.14
C GLU A 159 7.35 2.44 14.85
N LEU A 160 6.14 1.97 14.49
CA LEU A 160 5.89 1.26 13.25
C LEU A 160 6.03 2.18 12.02
N MET A 161 5.61 3.45 12.10
CA MET A 161 5.87 4.44 11.03
C MET A 161 7.38 4.64 10.81
N ASN A 162 8.17 4.71 11.88
CA ASN A 162 9.63 4.83 11.78
C ASN A 162 10.24 3.56 11.16
N ALA A 163 9.76 2.38 11.53
CA ALA A 163 10.21 1.12 10.96
C ALA A 163 9.85 0.99 9.46
N SER A 164 8.68 1.49 9.06
CA SER A 164 8.28 1.62 7.65
C SER A 164 9.26 2.51 6.88
N HIS A 165 9.63 3.67 7.44
CA HIS A 165 10.59 4.58 6.82
C HIS A 165 11.98 3.92 6.62
N VAL A 166 12.48 3.22 7.63
CA VAL A 166 13.75 2.46 7.54
C VAL A 166 13.65 1.40 6.44
N SER A 167 12.54 0.68 6.37
CA SER A 167 12.27 -0.32 5.33
C SER A 167 12.31 0.29 3.92
N LEU A 168 11.64 1.43 3.71
CA LEU A 168 11.62 2.14 2.43
C LEU A 168 12.97 2.72 1.99
N ARG A 169 13.84 3.03 2.97
CA ARG A 169 15.18 3.57 2.73
C ARG A 169 16.17 2.46 2.34
N ASP A 170 16.12 1.34 3.05
CA ASP A 170 17.16 0.30 2.99
C ASP A 170 16.83 -0.85 2.01
N TYR A 171 15.55 -1.03 1.66
CA TYR A 171 15.05 -2.11 0.80
C TYR A 171 14.34 -1.64 -0.46
#